data_AF-S7PTX7-F1
#
_entry.id   AF-S7PTX7-F1
#
_cell.length_a   1.000
_cell.length_b   1.000
_cell.length_c   1.000
_cell.angle_alpha   90.00
_cell.angle_beta   90.00
_cell.angle_gamma   90.00
#
_symmetry.space_group_name_H-M   'P 1'
#
loop_
_entity.id
_entity.type
_entity.pdbx_description
1 polymer ?
#
loop_
_entity_poly.entity_id
_entity_poly.type
_entity_poly.pdbx_seq_one_letter_code
_entity_poly.pdbx_strand_id
1 'polypeptide(L)'
;HLPSVFKTTVDGTDAWGISDLLSPHHTKPGLWRIHGRTNPGPLESILGRDPRVAGSVMFGRGQLNAGVLIDPSPSEGFDPNDMGKLIAPTIERINNYAPQHSRIFKETIIVASGPFKPFTYTAKNTARRQAVLAQYEEEIQQLYDSAEESIQANIPPPGKWSYVESIKYVRTVVHQVLKYQVLDSDDLFQHGCDRNTLLHALRQSMRNVRDVTPSFVYEHPNIARLAQFMSYQGSSTRSHAPSSDKLSEMENMAEAHSQDLPLHSPTSTHAAEDTVLLTGSTGGLGAAILARLLRDTAVRKVFAINRRSGSGTSLLETQKKSFSERDLDSTLL
;
A
#
# COMPACT_ATOMS: atom_id res chain seq x y z
N HIS A 1 12.98 -12.49 24.69
CA HIS A 1 12.28 -13.23 23.64
C HIS A 1 12.76 -12.70 22.29
N LEU A 2 13.34 -13.54 21.43
CA LEU A 2 13.73 -13.15 20.08
C LEU A 2 12.50 -13.29 19.17
N PRO A 3 11.88 -12.20 18.67
CA PRO A 3 10.78 -12.30 17.74
C PRO A 3 11.35 -12.48 16.33
N SER A 4 11.99 -13.62 16.08
CA SER A 4 12.40 -14.01 14.74
C SER A 4 11.24 -14.80 14.12
N VAL A 5 10.24 -14.10 13.61
CA VAL A 5 9.13 -14.74 12.88
C VAL A 5 9.64 -15.13 11.49
N PHE A 6 10.23 -16.31 11.35
CA PHE A 6 10.60 -16.86 10.05
C PHE A 6 9.33 -17.24 9.29
N LYS A 7 9.10 -16.60 8.14
CA LYS A 7 7.87 -16.78 7.35
C LYS A 7 7.91 -17.99 6.41
N THR A 8 9.07 -18.63 6.24
CA THR A 8 9.22 -19.76 5.33
C THR A 8 10.48 -20.59 5.64
N THR A 9 10.61 -21.74 4.99
CA THR A 9 11.80 -22.60 5.00
C THR A 9 12.26 -22.83 3.56
N VAL A 10 13.56 -22.68 3.30
CA VAL A 10 14.19 -22.98 2.01
C VAL A 10 15.24 -24.05 2.22
N ASP A 11 15.11 -25.17 1.53
CA ASP A 11 16.02 -26.33 1.64
C ASP A 11 16.25 -26.80 3.09
N GLY A 12 15.18 -26.79 3.90
CA GLY A 12 15.22 -27.18 5.31
C GLY A 12 15.83 -26.13 6.25
N THR A 13 16.16 -24.94 5.75
CA THR A 13 16.69 -23.83 6.55
C THR A 13 15.65 -22.74 6.72
N ASP A 14 15.49 -22.22 7.94
CA ASP A 14 14.60 -21.11 8.24
C ASP A 14 14.99 -19.87 7.44
N ALA A 15 14.00 -19.25 6.79
CA ALA A 15 14.22 -18.12 5.90
C ALA A 15 13.16 -17.02 6.08
N TRP A 16 13.57 -15.80 5.78
CA TRP A 16 12.65 -14.66 5.75
C TRP A 16 12.01 -14.54 4.37
N GLY A 17 10.70 -14.78 4.30
CA GLY A 17 9.91 -14.57 3.09
C GLY A 17 9.72 -13.08 2.81
N ILE A 18 10.65 -12.47 2.07
CA ILE A 18 10.42 -11.16 1.44
C ILE A 18 9.26 -11.34 0.47
N SER A 19 8.12 -10.67 0.70
CA SER A 19 6.90 -10.82 -0.11
C SER A 19 7.01 -10.15 -1.49
N ASP A 20 8.21 -10.13 -2.06
CA ASP A 20 8.59 -9.57 -3.33
C ASP A 20 8.91 -10.72 -4.32
N LEU A 21 8.37 -10.61 -5.52
CA LEU A 21 8.77 -11.42 -6.66
C LEU A 21 10.05 -10.86 -7.24
N LEU A 22 11.05 -11.73 -7.37
CA LEU A 22 12.34 -11.41 -7.93
C LEU A 22 12.55 -12.20 -9.22
N SER A 23 13.17 -11.58 -10.21
CA SER A 23 13.71 -12.28 -11.38
C SER A 23 15.21 -12.03 -11.49
N PRO A 24 16.04 -13.00 -11.92
CA PRO A 24 17.47 -12.78 -12.13
C PRO A 24 17.73 -11.63 -13.11
N HIS A 25 18.79 -10.87 -12.91
CA HIS A 25 19.20 -9.83 -13.84
C HIS A 25 19.74 -10.47 -15.12
N HIS A 26 19.13 -10.16 -16.26
CA HIS A 26 19.39 -10.83 -17.54
C HIS A 26 20.87 -10.83 -18.00
N THR A 27 21.67 -9.84 -17.58
CA THR A 27 23.10 -9.73 -17.93
C THR A 27 24.07 -9.75 -16.76
N LYS A 28 23.59 -9.78 -15.50
CA LYS A 28 24.46 -9.64 -14.31
C LYS A 28 24.19 -10.80 -13.34
N PRO A 29 24.97 -11.89 -13.42
CA PRO A 29 24.85 -13.02 -12.51
C PRO A 29 24.90 -12.57 -11.05
N GLY A 30 24.05 -13.17 -10.20
CA GLY A 30 23.98 -12.84 -8.77
C GLY A 30 23.14 -11.60 -8.42
N LEU A 31 22.71 -10.79 -9.40
CA LEU A 31 21.80 -9.67 -9.15
C LEU A 31 20.34 -10.06 -9.47
N TRP A 32 19.41 -9.49 -8.71
CA TRP A 32 17.98 -9.72 -8.81
C TRP A 32 17.22 -8.43 -9.10
N ARG A 33 16.21 -8.49 -9.95
CA ARG A 33 15.29 -7.40 -10.26
C ARG A 33 13.96 -7.65 -9.55
N ILE A 34 13.46 -6.66 -8.82
CA ILE A 34 12.12 -6.69 -8.24
C ILE A 34 11.09 -6.61 -9.36
N HIS A 35 10.22 -7.61 -9.44
CA HIS A 35 9.15 -7.73 -10.42
C HIS A 35 7.83 -7.16 -9.89
N GLY A 36 7.56 -7.32 -8.59
CA GLY A 36 6.37 -6.81 -7.90
C GLY A 36 6.08 -7.59 -6.61
N ARG A 37 4.97 -7.30 -5.94
CA ARG A 37 4.56 -7.99 -4.70
C ARG A 37 3.44 -9.03 -4.90
N THR A 38 2.70 -8.93 -6.00
CA THR A 38 1.59 -9.84 -6.34
C THR A 38 2.04 -10.80 -7.41
N ASN A 39 1.88 -12.11 -7.17
CA ASN A 39 2.08 -13.15 -8.17
C ASN A 39 0.73 -13.50 -8.82
N PRO A 40 0.45 -13.01 -10.04
CA PRO A 40 -0.84 -13.25 -10.66
C PRO A 40 -1.02 -14.72 -11.08
N GLY A 41 0.05 -15.45 -11.39
CA GLY A 41 -0.03 -16.79 -11.97
C GLY A 41 -0.84 -17.79 -11.12
N PRO A 42 -0.52 -17.98 -9.83
CA PRO A 42 -1.30 -18.85 -8.95
C PRO A 42 -2.76 -18.42 -8.79
N LEU A 43 -3.02 -17.11 -8.69
CA LEU A 43 -4.37 -16.58 -8.47
C LEU A 43 -5.24 -16.76 -9.72
N GLU A 44 -4.71 -16.43 -10.90
CA GLU A 44 -5.35 -16.71 -12.20
C GLU A 44 -5.56 -18.22 -12.41
N SER A 45 -4.63 -19.07 -11.96
CA SER A 45 -4.79 -20.53 -12.06
C SER A 45 -5.92 -21.06 -11.18
N ILE A 46 -6.15 -20.48 -10.00
CA ILE A 46 -7.29 -20.85 -9.14
C ILE A 46 -8.60 -20.48 -9.84
N LEU A 47 -8.68 -19.29 -10.44
CA LEU A 47 -9.84 -18.85 -11.22
C LEU A 47 -10.08 -19.71 -12.46
N GLY A 48 -9.03 -20.06 -13.20
CA GLY A 48 -9.14 -20.89 -14.40
C GLY A 48 -9.55 -22.35 -14.14
N ARG A 49 -9.68 -22.78 -12.88
CA ARG A 49 -10.29 -24.07 -12.51
C ARG A 49 -11.80 -23.99 -12.34
N ASP A 50 -12.36 -22.78 -12.29
CA ASP A 50 -13.80 -22.57 -12.24
C ASP A 50 -14.38 -22.80 -13.64
N PRO A 51 -15.34 -23.74 -13.82
CA PRO A 51 -15.89 -24.07 -15.14
C PRO A 51 -16.60 -22.88 -15.81
N ARG A 52 -16.97 -21.85 -15.04
CA ARG A 52 -17.63 -20.65 -15.55
C ARG A 52 -16.63 -19.64 -16.13
N VAL A 53 -15.33 -19.85 -15.97
CA VAL A 53 -14.27 -18.93 -16.39
C VAL A 53 -13.46 -19.54 -17.53
N ALA A 54 -13.56 -18.98 -18.73
CA ALA A 54 -12.74 -19.37 -19.88
C ALA A 54 -11.30 -18.81 -19.77
N GLY A 55 -11.16 -17.62 -19.21
CA GLY A 55 -9.89 -16.95 -19.01
C GLY A 55 -9.96 -15.90 -17.91
N SER A 56 -8.83 -15.63 -17.26
CA SER A 56 -8.73 -14.54 -16.31
C SER A 56 -7.37 -13.83 -16.42
N VAL A 57 -7.38 -12.53 -16.18
CA VAL A 57 -6.18 -11.69 -16.19
C VAL A 57 -6.22 -10.72 -15.02
N MET A 58 -5.24 -10.79 -14.12
CA MET A 58 -5.12 -9.83 -13.03
C MET A 58 -4.57 -8.48 -13.50
N PHE A 59 -5.09 -7.41 -12.90
CA PHE A 59 -4.65 -6.03 -13.09
C PHE A 59 -4.44 -5.32 -11.74
N GLY A 60 -4.04 -4.05 -11.79
CA GLY A 60 -3.82 -3.23 -10.58
C GLY A 60 -2.36 -3.00 -10.19
N ARG A 61 -1.44 -3.12 -11.16
CA ARG A 61 -0.03 -2.76 -10.91
C ARG A 61 0.07 -1.27 -10.57
N GLY A 62 0.60 -0.96 -9.39
CA GLY A 62 0.73 0.42 -8.92
C GLY A 62 -0.56 1.02 -8.36
N GLN A 63 -1.63 0.22 -8.25
CA GLN A 63 -2.91 0.61 -7.68
C GLN A 63 -3.05 0.11 -6.24
N LEU A 64 -4.00 0.66 -5.48
CA LEU A 64 -4.21 0.33 -4.07
C LEU A 64 -4.68 -1.12 -3.88
N ASN A 65 -5.51 -1.62 -4.79
CA ASN A 65 -6.10 -2.96 -4.74
C ASN A 65 -5.85 -3.69 -6.07
N ALA A 66 -5.57 -4.98 -5.98
CA ALA A 66 -5.53 -5.86 -7.15
C ALA A 66 -6.95 -6.10 -7.66
N GLY A 67 -7.10 -6.17 -8.98
CA GLY A 67 -8.35 -6.53 -9.63
C GLY A 67 -8.18 -7.67 -10.61
N VAL A 68 -9.29 -8.17 -11.15
CA VAL A 68 -9.28 -9.25 -12.14
C VAL A 68 -10.30 -9.03 -13.25
N LEU A 69 -9.84 -9.21 -14.48
CA LEU A 69 -10.66 -9.32 -15.68
C LEU A 69 -11.01 -10.78 -15.91
N ILE A 70 -12.28 -11.07 -16.19
CA ILE A 70 -12.79 -12.43 -16.35
C ILE A 70 -13.45 -12.57 -17.71
N ASP A 71 -12.98 -13.53 -18.49
CA ASP A 71 -13.64 -14.00 -19.71
C ASP A 71 -14.62 -15.14 -19.35
N PRO A 72 -15.95 -14.91 -19.48
CA PRO A 72 -16.95 -15.91 -19.15
C PRO A 72 -16.89 -17.12 -20.09
N SER A 73 -17.09 -18.33 -19.55
CA SER A 73 -17.26 -19.52 -20.38
C SER A 73 -18.58 -19.45 -21.16
N PRO A 74 -18.58 -19.63 -22.49
CA PRO A 74 -19.81 -19.65 -23.29
C PRO A 74 -20.73 -20.84 -22.99
N SER A 75 -20.22 -21.89 -22.34
CA SER A 75 -20.90 -23.18 -22.19
C SER A 75 -22.02 -23.20 -21.15
N GLU A 76 -22.05 -22.23 -20.24
CA GLU A 76 -22.87 -22.30 -19.02
C GLU A 76 -24.14 -21.43 -19.06
N GLY A 77 -24.38 -20.69 -20.16
CA GLY A 77 -25.66 -19.99 -20.40
C GLY A 77 -26.11 -19.01 -19.30
N PHE A 78 -25.18 -18.40 -18.57
CA PHE A 78 -25.48 -17.47 -17.47
C PHE A 78 -25.45 -16.01 -17.94
N ASP A 79 -26.20 -15.14 -17.24
CA ASP A 79 -26.11 -13.69 -17.43
C ASP A 79 -24.73 -13.20 -16.93
N PRO A 80 -23.91 -12.53 -17.77
CA PRO A 80 -22.65 -11.91 -17.34
C PRO A 80 -22.78 -11.01 -16.10
N ASN A 81 -23.96 -10.42 -15.86
CA ASN A 81 -24.23 -9.60 -14.67
C ASN A 81 -24.26 -10.40 -13.36
N ASP A 82 -24.55 -11.71 -13.41
CA ASP A 82 -24.56 -12.59 -12.23
C ASP A 82 -23.21 -13.25 -11.96
N MET A 83 -22.25 -13.13 -12.89
CA MET A 83 -20.93 -13.72 -12.79
C MET A 83 -20.26 -13.44 -11.43
N GLY A 84 -20.26 -12.18 -10.99
CA GLY A 84 -19.63 -11.79 -9.73
C GLY A 84 -20.19 -12.53 -8.50
N LYS A 85 -21.48 -12.88 -8.50
CA LYS A 85 -22.09 -13.71 -7.44
C LYS A 85 -21.68 -15.17 -7.58
N LEU A 86 -21.69 -15.68 -8.81
CA LEU A 86 -21.41 -17.08 -9.12
C LEU A 86 -19.97 -17.45 -8.73
N ILE A 87 -19.00 -16.58 -9.00
CA ILE A 87 -17.58 -16.81 -8.70
C ILE A 87 -17.18 -16.40 -7.28
N ALA A 88 -18.09 -15.83 -6.47
CA ALA A 88 -17.76 -15.38 -5.12
C ALA A 88 -17.06 -16.46 -4.26
N PRO A 89 -17.47 -17.75 -4.28
CA PRO A 89 -16.74 -18.81 -3.57
C PRO A 89 -15.32 -19.03 -4.09
N THR A 90 -15.09 -18.85 -5.39
CA THR A 90 -13.76 -18.95 -6.01
C THR A 90 -12.88 -17.76 -5.63
N ILE A 91 -13.45 -16.55 -5.56
CA ILE A 91 -12.76 -15.35 -5.07
C ILE A 91 -12.39 -15.48 -3.58
N GLU A 92 -13.26 -16.05 -2.75
CA GLU A 92 -12.95 -16.32 -1.34
C GLU A 92 -11.75 -17.27 -1.20
N ARG A 93 -11.73 -18.35 -1.99
CA ARG A 93 -10.57 -19.27 -2.06
C ARG A 93 -9.28 -18.56 -2.48
N ILE A 94 -9.36 -17.66 -3.46
CA ILE A 94 -8.22 -16.82 -3.86
C ILE A 94 -7.76 -15.95 -2.70
N ASN A 95 -8.67 -15.26 -2.02
CA ASN A 95 -8.34 -14.33 -0.94
C ASN A 95 -7.77 -15.02 0.31
N ASN A 96 -8.13 -16.29 0.53
CA ASN A 96 -7.53 -17.14 1.56
C ASN A 96 -6.10 -17.59 1.22
N TYR A 97 -5.79 -17.75 -0.07
CA TYR A 97 -4.45 -18.09 -0.56
C TYR A 97 -3.56 -16.85 -0.74
N ALA A 98 -4.14 -15.72 -1.14
CA ALA A 98 -3.42 -14.51 -1.52
C ALA A 98 -2.91 -13.72 -0.30
N PRO A 99 -1.71 -13.11 -0.39
CA PRO A 99 -1.30 -12.06 0.54
C PRO A 99 -2.33 -10.93 0.60
N GLN A 100 -2.37 -10.20 1.72
CA GLN A 100 -3.36 -9.13 1.96
C GLN A 100 -3.44 -8.11 0.82
N HIS A 101 -2.29 -7.69 0.26
CA HIS A 101 -2.19 -6.73 -0.85
C HIS A 101 -2.57 -7.31 -2.23
N SER A 102 -2.83 -8.61 -2.33
CA SER A 102 -3.21 -9.32 -3.55
C SER A 102 -4.65 -9.83 -3.53
N ARG A 103 -5.40 -9.54 -2.46
CA ARG A 103 -6.81 -9.91 -2.34
C ARG A 103 -7.65 -9.15 -3.36
N ILE A 104 -8.63 -9.84 -3.92
CA ILE A 104 -9.57 -9.36 -4.93
C ILE A 104 -10.88 -9.02 -4.22
N PHE A 105 -11.34 -7.79 -4.41
CA PHE A 105 -12.64 -7.33 -3.91
C PHE A 105 -13.69 -7.41 -5.01
N LYS A 106 -14.97 -7.55 -4.63
CA LYS A 106 -16.07 -7.70 -5.58
C LYS A 106 -16.13 -6.53 -6.57
N GLU A 107 -15.79 -5.34 -6.09
CA GLU A 107 -15.78 -4.07 -6.79
C GLU A 107 -14.58 -3.93 -7.74
N THR A 108 -13.63 -4.87 -7.69
CA THR A 108 -12.43 -4.93 -8.54
C THR A 108 -12.49 -6.04 -9.59
N ILE A 109 -13.69 -6.58 -9.83
CA ILE A 109 -13.95 -7.62 -10.81
C ILE A 109 -14.58 -6.99 -12.04
N ILE A 110 -13.92 -7.12 -13.19
CA ILE A 110 -14.48 -6.74 -14.48
C ILE A 110 -14.81 -8.02 -15.24
N VAL A 111 -16.04 -8.13 -15.70
CA VAL A 111 -16.48 -9.21 -16.58
C VAL A 111 -16.36 -8.71 -18.01
N ALA A 112 -15.69 -9.48 -18.86
CA ALA A 112 -15.51 -9.14 -20.26
C ALA A 112 -16.88 -8.94 -20.95
N SER A 113 -17.02 -7.81 -21.64
CA SER A 113 -18.24 -7.39 -22.37
C SER A 113 -18.55 -8.26 -23.60
N GLY A 114 -18.80 -9.55 -23.38
CA GLY A 114 -19.29 -10.51 -24.37
C GLY A 114 -18.53 -10.49 -25.71
N PRO A 115 -19.20 -10.74 -26.86
CA PRO A 115 -18.55 -10.86 -28.16
C PRO A 115 -17.97 -9.53 -28.70
N PHE A 116 -18.20 -8.40 -28.03
CA PHE A 116 -17.78 -7.07 -28.50
C PHE A 116 -16.32 -6.75 -28.19
N LYS A 117 -15.78 -7.30 -27.10
CA LYS A 117 -14.36 -7.16 -26.72
C LYS A 117 -13.80 -8.51 -26.25
N PRO A 118 -13.71 -9.54 -27.09
CA PRO A 118 -13.28 -10.86 -26.64
C PRO A 118 -11.82 -10.84 -26.18
N PHE A 119 -11.48 -11.72 -25.23
CA PHE A 119 -10.09 -11.95 -24.89
C PHE A 119 -9.33 -12.49 -26.11
N THR A 120 -8.06 -12.12 -26.20
CA THR A 120 -7.15 -12.68 -27.19
C THR A 120 -6.30 -13.77 -26.55
N TYR A 121 -6.19 -14.91 -27.23
CA TYR A 121 -5.50 -16.10 -26.74
C TYR A 121 -4.25 -16.42 -27.57
N THR A 122 -3.29 -17.10 -26.96
CA THR A 122 -2.16 -17.70 -27.68
C THR A 122 -2.57 -19.03 -28.33
N ALA A 123 -1.70 -19.60 -29.18
CA ALA A 123 -1.90 -20.94 -29.73
C ALA A 123 -2.00 -22.05 -28.67
N LYS A 124 -1.58 -21.78 -27.42
CA LYS A 124 -1.72 -22.70 -26.28
C LYS A 124 -2.98 -22.43 -25.44
N ASN A 125 -3.91 -21.65 -25.97
CA ASN A 125 -5.15 -21.25 -25.32
C ASN A 125 -4.95 -20.52 -23.97
N THR A 126 -3.88 -19.71 -23.87
CA THR A 126 -3.64 -18.84 -22.71
C THR A 126 -3.93 -17.39 -23.06
N ALA A 127 -4.56 -16.65 -22.16
CA ALA A 127 -4.89 -15.24 -22.38
C ALA A 127 -3.62 -14.40 -22.62
N ARG A 128 -3.63 -13.57 -23.66
CA ARG A 128 -2.54 -12.65 -23.99
C ARG A 128 -2.63 -11.42 -23.09
N ARG A 129 -2.17 -11.57 -21.84
CA ARG A 129 -2.26 -10.55 -20.76
C ARG A 129 -2.06 -9.11 -21.25
N GLN A 130 -0.95 -8.80 -21.91
CA GLN A 130 -0.66 -7.43 -22.33
C GLN A 130 -1.70 -6.87 -23.32
N ALA A 131 -2.15 -7.69 -24.28
CA ALA A 131 -3.14 -7.28 -25.26
C ALA A 131 -4.53 -7.09 -24.61
N VAL A 132 -4.91 -8.01 -23.72
CA VAL A 132 -6.17 -7.91 -22.95
C VAL A 132 -6.17 -6.68 -22.05
N LEU A 133 -5.10 -6.43 -21.30
CA LEU A 133 -5.00 -5.26 -20.43
C LEU A 133 -5.09 -3.94 -21.21
N ALA A 134 -4.45 -3.86 -22.39
CA ALA A 134 -4.54 -2.68 -23.24
C ALA A 134 -5.95 -2.46 -23.81
N GLN A 135 -6.66 -3.54 -24.15
CA GLN A 135 -8.01 -3.47 -24.68
C GLN A 135 -9.05 -3.02 -23.64
N TYR A 136 -8.78 -3.29 -22.37
CA TYR A 136 -9.64 -2.97 -21.21
C TYR A 136 -9.10 -1.82 -20.35
N GLU A 137 -8.13 -1.06 -20.86
CA GLU A 137 -7.46 0.00 -20.10
C GLU A 137 -8.46 1.06 -19.60
N GLU A 138 -9.42 1.43 -20.44
CA GLU A 138 -10.46 2.41 -20.10
C GLU A 138 -11.39 1.91 -18.99
N GLU A 139 -11.88 0.67 -19.09
CA GLU A 139 -12.75 0.08 -18.05
C GLU A 139 -12.01 -0.14 -16.74
N ILE A 140 -10.73 -0.53 -16.80
CA ILE A 140 -9.89 -0.64 -15.60
C ILE A 140 -9.73 0.72 -14.94
N GLN A 141 -9.45 1.77 -15.72
CA GLN A 141 -9.29 3.12 -15.18
C GLN A 141 -10.61 3.63 -14.58
N GLN A 142 -11.73 3.50 -15.31
CA GLN A 142 -13.06 3.84 -14.81
C GLN A 142 -13.44 3.05 -13.55
N LEU A 143 -13.03 1.79 -13.43
CA LEU A 143 -13.24 1.02 -12.20
C LEU A 143 -12.47 1.64 -11.04
N TYR A 144 -11.21 2.04 -11.23
CA TYR A 144 -10.46 2.68 -10.15
C TYR A 144 -11.01 4.06 -9.80
N ASP A 145 -11.42 4.84 -10.81
CA ASP A 145 -12.04 6.16 -10.62
C ASP A 145 -13.39 6.01 -9.89
N SER A 146 -14.23 5.05 -10.30
CA SER A 146 -15.53 4.79 -9.68
C SER A 146 -15.43 4.04 -8.35
N ALA A 147 -14.37 3.26 -8.09
CA ALA A 147 -14.12 2.67 -6.78
C ALA A 147 -13.71 3.73 -5.75
N GLU A 148 -13.15 4.86 -6.18
CA GLU A 148 -13.05 6.06 -5.34
C GLU A 148 -14.43 6.67 -5.03
N GLU A 149 -15.44 6.48 -5.89
CA GLU A 149 -16.80 7.04 -5.75
C GLU A 149 -17.84 6.08 -5.10
N SER A 150 -17.72 4.76 -5.29
CA SER A 150 -18.81 3.76 -5.11
C SER A 150 -18.70 2.85 -3.89
N ILE A 151 -17.54 2.74 -3.24
CA ILE A 151 -17.43 2.03 -1.95
C ILE A 151 -17.83 3.01 -0.86
N GLN A 152 -19.13 3.31 -0.85
CA GLN A 152 -19.84 4.00 0.21
C GLN A 152 -20.25 2.94 1.24
N ALA A 153 -19.70 2.98 2.45
CA ALA A 153 -20.29 2.33 3.59
C ALA A 153 -21.67 2.97 3.71
N ASN A 154 -22.73 2.17 3.65
CA ASN A 154 -24.10 2.59 3.95
C ASN A 154 -24.26 3.00 5.43
N ILE A 155 -23.23 3.58 6.05
CA ILE A 155 -23.28 4.20 7.35
C ILE A 155 -23.50 5.68 7.07
N PRO A 156 -24.71 6.22 7.28
CA PRO A 156 -24.95 7.63 7.10
C PRO A 156 -24.03 8.42 8.03
N PRO A 157 -23.30 9.43 7.52
CA PRO A 157 -22.46 10.26 8.35
C PRO A 157 -23.33 11.01 9.39
N PRO A 158 -22.78 11.32 10.57
CA PRO A 158 -23.52 12.08 11.57
C PRO A 158 -23.84 13.48 11.05
N GLY A 159 -25.02 14.00 11.38
CA GLY A 159 -25.42 15.37 10.99
C GLY A 159 -24.56 16.47 11.62
N LYS A 160 -23.81 16.14 12.68
CA LYS A 160 -22.82 17.01 13.32
C LYS A 160 -21.56 16.21 13.64
N TRP A 161 -20.41 16.74 13.27
CA TRP A 161 -19.09 16.17 13.55
C TRP A 161 -18.57 16.57 14.94
N SER A 162 -19.37 16.36 15.99
CA SER A 162 -18.86 16.47 17.37
C SER A 162 -18.10 15.20 17.73
N TYR A 163 -17.13 15.27 18.65
CA TYR A 163 -16.37 14.07 19.08
C TYR A 163 -17.27 12.89 19.47
N VAL A 164 -18.37 13.15 20.18
CA VAL A 164 -19.34 12.14 20.63
C VAL A 164 -20.02 11.42 19.47
N GLU A 165 -20.31 12.14 18.38
CA GLU A 165 -20.93 11.57 17.19
C GLU A 165 -19.90 10.92 16.26
N SER A 166 -18.72 11.55 16.13
CA SER A 166 -17.58 11.00 15.39
C SER A 166 -17.13 9.66 15.95
N ILE A 167 -17.05 9.49 17.28
CA ILE A 167 -16.57 8.24 17.87
C ILE A 167 -17.56 7.08 17.67
N LYS A 168 -18.87 7.35 17.71
CA LYS A 168 -19.90 6.36 17.37
C LYS A 168 -19.79 5.94 15.91
N TYR A 169 -19.61 6.90 15.01
CA TYR A 169 -19.47 6.66 13.58
C TYR A 169 -18.21 5.82 13.28
N VAL A 170 -17.04 6.26 13.74
CA VAL A 170 -15.77 5.56 13.51
C VAL A 170 -15.82 4.14 14.10
N ARG A 171 -16.36 3.97 15.31
CA ARG A 171 -16.52 2.64 15.92
C ARG A 171 -17.37 1.72 15.05
N THR A 172 -18.48 2.24 14.50
CA THR A 172 -19.36 1.48 13.60
C THR A 172 -18.63 1.06 12.33
N VAL A 173 -17.88 1.99 11.72
CA VAL A 173 -17.05 1.72 10.54
C VAL A 173 -16.00 0.66 10.84
N VAL A 174 -15.24 0.81 11.93
CA VAL A 174 -14.16 -0.10 12.31
C VAL A 174 -14.69 -1.50 12.61
N HIS A 175 -15.79 -1.62 13.36
CA HIS A 175 -16.41 -2.93 13.62
C HIS A 175 -16.97 -3.58 12.34
N GLN A 176 -17.48 -2.79 11.40
CA GLN A 176 -17.91 -3.30 10.10
C GLN A 176 -16.72 -3.79 9.25
N VAL A 177 -15.56 -3.14 9.35
CA VAL A 177 -14.33 -3.53 8.63
C VAL A 177 -13.69 -4.77 9.28
N LEU A 178 -13.49 -4.75 10.60
CA LEU A 178 -12.81 -5.83 11.33
C LEU A 178 -13.69 -7.06 11.58
N LYS A 179 -15.02 -6.91 11.58
CA LYS A 179 -16.00 -7.98 11.91
C LYS A 179 -15.94 -8.48 13.36
N TYR A 180 -15.19 -7.82 14.23
CA TYR A 180 -15.18 -8.05 15.67
C TYR A 180 -14.98 -6.73 16.44
N GLN A 181 -15.19 -6.76 17.75
CA GLN A 181 -15.08 -5.57 18.60
C GLN A 181 -13.65 -5.34 19.07
N VAL A 182 -13.23 -4.08 19.01
CA VAL A 182 -11.95 -3.59 19.52
C VAL A 182 -12.21 -2.40 20.46
N LEU A 183 -11.33 -2.16 21.41
CA LEU A 183 -11.44 -1.01 22.31
C LEU A 183 -11.10 0.27 21.54
N ASP A 184 -11.61 1.41 22.03
CA ASP A 184 -11.38 2.68 21.34
C ASP A 184 -9.90 3.12 21.32
N SER A 185 -9.09 2.56 22.23
CA SER A 185 -7.66 2.79 22.37
C SER A 185 -6.78 1.80 21.62
N ASP A 186 -7.34 0.69 21.13
CA ASP A 186 -6.55 -0.40 20.54
C ASP A 186 -5.95 0.00 19.19
N ASP A 187 -4.72 -0.43 18.94
CA ASP A 187 -4.06 -0.22 17.65
C ASP A 187 -4.72 -1.12 16.59
N LEU A 188 -5.42 -0.49 15.66
CA LEU A 188 -6.19 -1.17 14.62
C LEU A 188 -5.31 -2.04 13.72
N PHE A 189 -4.04 -1.70 13.51
CA PHE A 189 -3.13 -2.50 12.69
C PHE A 189 -2.70 -3.78 13.39
N GLN A 190 -2.54 -3.75 14.71
CA GLN A 190 -2.30 -4.97 15.50
C GLN A 190 -3.50 -5.92 15.41
N HIS A 191 -4.69 -5.36 15.22
CA HIS A 191 -5.94 -6.07 14.98
C HIS A 191 -6.16 -6.50 13.51
N GLY A 192 -5.14 -6.35 12.65
CA GLY A 192 -5.21 -6.76 11.25
C GLY A 192 -6.07 -5.85 10.38
N CYS A 193 -6.38 -4.63 10.85
CA CYS A 193 -7.09 -3.65 10.04
C CYS A 193 -6.24 -3.26 8.83
N ASP A 194 -6.81 -3.46 7.64
CA ASP A 194 -6.17 -3.02 6.41
C ASP A 194 -6.32 -1.50 6.26
N ARG A 195 -5.18 -0.83 6.08
CA ARG A 195 -5.09 0.62 5.88
C ARG A 195 -6.03 1.08 4.77
N ASN A 196 -5.99 0.41 3.63
CA ASN A 196 -6.74 0.85 2.46
C ASN A 196 -8.22 0.71 2.74
N THR A 197 -8.64 -0.45 3.27
CA THR A 197 -10.03 -0.70 3.63
C THR A 197 -10.58 0.34 4.62
N LEU A 198 -9.82 0.67 5.68
CA LEU A 198 -10.23 1.68 6.66
C LEU A 198 -10.28 3.09 6.06
N LEU A 199 -9.28 3.45 5.25
CA LEU A 199 -9.22 4.74 4.56
C LEU A 199 -10.42 4.91 3.61
N HIS A 200 -10.71 3.88 2.81
CA HIS A 200 -11.83 3.87 1.89
C HIS A 200 -13.16 4.01 2.64
N ALA A 201 -13.34 3.33 3.77
CA ALA A 201 -14.56 3.42 4.57
C ALA A 201 -14.77 4.78 5.25
N LEU A 202 -13.70 5.47 5.63
CA LEU A 202 -13.78 6.78 6.30
C LEU A 202 -13.93 7.96 5.33
N ARG A 203 -13.36 7.86 4.11
CA ARG A 203 -13.35 8.93 3.09
C ARG A 203 -14.73 9.51 2.76
N GLN A 204 -15.80 8.71 2.82
CA GLN A 204 -17.17 9.12 2.48
C GLN A 204 -17.73 10.25 3.36
N SER A 205 -17.19 10.35 4.55
CA SER A 205 -17.73 11.19 5.61
C SER A 205 -16.84 12.41 5.86
N MET A 206 -15.67 12.44 5.22
CA MET A 206 -14.71 13.52 5.29
C MET A 206 -15.07 14.58 4.24
N ARG A 207 -15.34 15.81 4.70
CA ARG A 207 -15.69 16.94 3.82
C ARG A 207 -14.54 17.35 2.90
N ASN A 208 -13.29 17.10 3.31
CA ASN A 208 -12.09 17.43 2.54
C ASN A 208 -11.19 16.20 2.38
N VAL A 209 -11.45 15.42 1.32
CA VAL A 209 -10.63 14.23 0.98
C VAL A 209 -9.15 14.58 0.74
N ARG A 210 -8.84 15.84 0.41
CA ARG A 210 -7.47 16.35 0.20
C ARG A 210 -6.61 16.38 1.47
N ASP A 211 -7.22 16.45 2.65
CA ASP A 211 -6.51 16.48 3.93
C ASP A 211 -6.18 15.06 4.45
N VAL A 212 -6.56 14.03 3.70
CA VAL A 212 -6.37 12.62 4.05
C VAL A 212 -5.15 12.10 3.30
N THR A 213 -3.97 12.32 3.86
CA THR A 213 -2.71 11.83 3.30
C THR A 213 -2.64 10.30 3.40
N PRO A 214 -1.77 9.65 2.61
CA PRO A 214 -1.56 8.25 2.79
C PRO A 214 -1.05 7.86 4.20
N SER A 215 -0.44 8.78 4.94
CA SER A 215 0.03 8.55 6.31
C SER A 215 -1.08 8.67 7.38
N PHE A 216 -2.24 9.25 7.06
CA PHE A 216 -3.36 9.51 7.96
C PHE A 216 -3.70 8.36 8.94
N VAL A 217 -3.86 7.14 8.42
CA VAL A 217 -4.25 6.00 9.26
C VAL A 217 -3.15 5.61 10.23
N TYR A 218 -1.87 5.80 9.86
CA TYR A 218 -0.75 5.59 10.77
C TYR A 218 -0.67 6.67 11.84
N GLU A 219 -1.03 7.92 11.50
CA GLU A 219 -1.08 9.05 12.44
C GLU A 219 -2.18 8.89 13.49
N HIS A 220 -3.28 8.23 13.12
CA HIS A 220 -4.43 7.98 13.99
C HIS A 220 -4.75 6.47 14.05
N PRO A 221 -3.95 5.66 14.77
CA PRO A 221 -4.02 4.21 14.70
C PRO A 221 -5.17 3.56 15.50
N ASN A 222 -6.00 4.34 16.22
CA ASN A 222 -7.11 3.84 17.03
C ASN A 222 -8.40 4.65 16.83
N ILE A 223 -9.54 4.08 17.26
CA ILE A 223 -10.88 4.68 17.07
C ILE A 223 -10.95 6.07 17.70
N ALA A 224 -10.40 6.25 18.90
CA ALA A 224 -10.45 7.53 19.61
C ALA A 224 -9.73 8.64 18.84
N ARG A 225 -8.50 8.38 18.35
CA ARG A 225 -7.71 9.34 17.57
C ARG A 225 -8.34 9.64 16.21
N LEU A 226 -8.91 8.63 15.55
CA LEU A 226 -9.64 8.81 14.29
C LEU A 226 -10.89 9.69 14.50
N ALA A 227 -11.67 9.41 15.55
CA ALA A 227 -12.86 10.19 15.88
C ALA A 227 -12.55 11.65 16.22
N GLN A 228 -11.46 11.87 16.96
CA GLN A 228 -10.96 13.19 17.29
C GLN A 228 -10.59 13.96 16.01
N PHE A 229 -9.82 13.36 15.11
CA PHE A 229 -9.49 13.96 13.82
C PHE A 229 -10.73 14.35 13.01
N MET A 230 -11.70 13.44 12.90
CA MET A 230 -12.93 13.71 12.15
C MET A 230 -13.77 14.82 12.78
N SER A 231 -13.76 14.93 14.12
CA SER A 231 -14.42 16.05 14.79
C SER A 231 -13.78 17.41 14.49
N TYR A 232 -12.45 17.44 14.30
CA TYR A 232 -11.74 18.66 13.92
C TYR A 232 -11.98 19.04 12.46
N GLN A 233 -12.08 18.07 11.53
CA GLN A 233 -12.45 18.38 10.14
C GLN A 233 -13.86 18.97 9.99
N GLY A 234 -14.76 18.65 10.91
CA GLY A 234 -16.11 19.19 10.94
C GLY A 234 -16.26 20.59 11.51
N SER A 235 -15.24 21.06 12.25
CA SER A 235 -15.21 22.39 12.85
C SER A 235 -14.28 23.29 12.04
N SER A 236 -14.71 24.48 11.63
CA SER A 236 -13.92 25.42 10.81
C SER A 236 -12.63 25.95 11.47
N THR A 237 -12.28 25.43 12.65
CA THR A 237 -11.10 25.77 13.43
C THR A 237 -9.96 24.81 13.10
N ARG A 238 -9.08 25.20 12.17
CA ARG A 238 -7.83 24.49 11.87
C ARG A 238 -6.83 24.68 13.01
N SER A 239 -6.72 23.67 13.86
CA SER A 239 -5.56 23.48 14.72
C SER A 239 -5.13 22.02 14.65
N HIS A 240 -4.27 21.70 13.68
CA HIS A 240 -3.43 20.51 13.78
C HIS A 240 -2.42 20.76 14.89
N ALA A 241 -2.77 20.41 16.12
CA ALA A 241 -1.76 20.18 17.13
C ALA A 241 -1.11 18.84 16.79
N PRO A 242 0.20 18.78 16.47
CA PRO A 242 0.90 17.51 16.45
C PRO A 242 0.73 16.90 17.84
N SER A 243 0.18 15.69 17.93
CA SER A 243 0.01 15.02 19.22
C SER A 243 1.40 14.82 19.82
N SER A 244 1.72 15.57 20.87
CA SER A 244 2.92 15.41 21.72
C SER A 244 3.15 13.95 22.13
N ASP A 245 2.06 13.19 22.23
CA ASP A 245 2.06 11.76 22.56
C ASP A 245 2.82 10.92 21.54
N LYS A 246 2.81 11.28 20.24
CA LYS A 246 3.42 10.44 19.21
C LYS A 246 4.94 10.58 19.14
N LEU A 247 5.45 11.79 19.39
CA LEU A 247 6.89 12.00 19.57
C LEU A 247 7.37 11.19 20.78
N SER A 248 6.61 11.24 21.87
CA SER A 248 6.90 10.46 23.08
C SER A 248 6.85 8.95 22.82
N GLU A 249 5.86 8.45 22.06
CA GLU A 249 5.78 7.04 21.63
C GLU A 249 7.00 6.62 20.78
N MET A 250 7.43 7.47 19.85
CA MET A 250 8.61 7.23 19.01
C MET A 250 9.91 7.22 19.82
N GLU A 251 10.06 8.16 20.76
CA GLU A 251 11.20 8.23 21.68
C GLU A 251 11.25 7.00 22.58
N ASN A 252 10.11 6.62 23.18
CA ASN A 252 10.00 5.41 24.01
C ASN A 252 10.35 4.14 23.22
N MET A 253 9.91 4.05 21.95
CA MET A 253 10.25 2.93 21.08
C MET A 253 11.75 2.90 20.75
N ALA A 254 12.33 4.06 20.43
CA ALA A 254 13.77 4.16 20.18
C ALA A 254 14.55 3.76 21.43
N GLU A 255 14.17 4.25 22.61
CA GLU A 255 14.82 3.92 23.89
C GLU A 255 14.71 2.42 24.21
N ALA A 256 13.50 1.85 24.13
CA ALA A 256 13.25 0.43 24.40
C ALA A 256 14.05 -0.51 23.48
N HIS A 257 14.36 -0.08 22.25
CA HIS A 257 15.08 -0.89 21.27
C HIS A 257 16.54 -0.47 21.04
N SER A 258 17.05 0.54 21.76
CA SER A 258 18.44 1.01 21.65
C SER A 258 19.32 0.68 22.83
N GLN A 259 18.77 0.20 23.96
CA GLN A 259 19.53 -0.05 25.19
C GLN A 259 20.68 -1.05 25.02
N ASP A 260 20.51 -2.05 24.16
CA ASP A 260 21.51 -3.11 23.92
C ASP A 260 22.30 -2.91 22.63
N LEU A 261 22.23 -1.72 22.00
CA LEU A 261 23.01 -1.48 20.79
C LEU A 261 24.52 -1.44 21.13
N PRO A 262 25.36 -2.15 20.36
CA PRO A 262 26.79 -2.15 20.61
C PRO A 262 27.34 -0.73 20.49
N LEU A 263 28.07 -0.29 21.51
CA LEU A 263 28.81 0.97 21.48
C LEU A 263 29.78 0.97 20.30
N HIS A 264 29.54 1.89 19.36
CA HIS A 264 30.43 2.06 18.22
C HIS A 264 31.81 2.46 18.73
N SER A 265 32.78 1.57 18.54
CA SER A 265 34.20 1.85 18.77
C SER A 265 34.82 2.21 17.42
N PRO A 266 35.05 3.51 17.13
CA PRO A 266 35.61 3.92 15.86
C PRO A 266 37.00 3.29 15.69
N THR A 267 37.19 2.53 14.61
CA THR A 267 38.42 1.76 14.35
C THR A 267 39.55 2.63 13.79
N SER A 268 39.27 3.89 13.43
CA SER A 268 40.28 4.81 12.92
C SER A 268 39.96 6.26 13.24
N THR A 269 41.00 7.02 13.60
CA THR A 269 41.00 8.49 13.52
C THR A 269 40.94 8.88 12.05
N HIS A 270 39.75 9.17 11.53
CA HIS A 270 39.60 9.61 10.14
C HIS A 270 40.24 10.99 9.93
N ALA A 271 40.71 11.23 8.71
CA ALA A 271 41.25 12.52 8.28
C ALA A 271 40.20 13.62 8.44
N ALA A 272 40.65 14.88 8.50
CA ALA A 272 39.90 16.06 8.94
C ALA A 272 38.53 16.32 8.28
N GLU A 273 38.13 15.61 7.23
CA GLU A 273 36.81 15.77 6.62
C GLU A 273 36.25 14.47 5.98
N ASP A 274 35.12 13.99 6.47
CA ASP A 274 34.44 12.76 6.09
C ASP A 274 33.82 12.84 4.68
N THR A 275 33.72 11.67 4.03
CA THR A 275 32.99 11.51 2.77
C THR A 275 31.96 10.40 2.93
N VAL A 276 30.68 10.77 2.82
CA VAL A 276 29.56 9.89 3.14
C VAL A 276 28.84 9.42 1.89
N LEU A 277 28.59 8.12 1.79
CA LEU A 277 27.72 7.55 0.77
C LEU A 277 26.33 7.31 1.36
N LEU A 278 25.31 7.97 0.83
CA LEU A 278 23.93 7.84 1.28
C LEU A 278 23.09 7.16 0.21
N THR A 279 22.38 6.10 0.59
CA THR A 279 21.40 5.43 -0.26
C THR A 279 19.99 5.79 0.19
N GLY A 280 19.07 6.00 -0.75
CA GLY A 280 17.67 6.32 -0.42
C GLY A 280 17.45 7.75 0.09
N SER A 281 18.26 8.72 -0.35
CA SER A 281 18.18 10.12 0.10
C SER A 281 16.88 10.85 -0.28
N THR A 282 16.09 10.27 -1.19
CA THR A 282 14.75 10.73 -1.58
C THR A 282 13.63 10.15 -0.71
N GLY A 283 13.94 9.20 0.18
CA GLY A 283 13.00 8.67 1.17
C GLY A 283 12.84 9.60 2.37
N GLY A 284 11.81 9.38 3.19
CA GLY A 284 11.51 10.23 4.36
C GLY A 284 12.69 10.40 5.31
N LEU A 285 13.19 9.29 5.86
CA LEU A 285 14.36 9.31 6.75
C LEU A 285 15.63 9.75 6.02
N GLY A 286 15.84 9.26 4.79
CA GLY A 286 17.04 9.56 4.01
C GLY A 286 17.19 11.05 3.68
N ALA A 287 16.09 11.76 3.40
CA ALA A 287 16.11 13.19 3.15
C ALA A 287 16.53 13.98 4.40
N ALA A 288 16.02 13.59 5.58
CA ALA A 288 16.40 14.19 6.85
C ALA A 288 17.89 13.93 7.20
N ILE A 289 18.38 12.70 6.97
CA ILE A 289 19.80 12.36 7.13
C ILE A 289 20.66 13.21 6.19
N LEU A 290 20.30 13.32 4.91
CA LEU A 290 21.02 14.15 3.95
C LEU A 290 21.09 15.61 4.41
N ALA A 291 19.96 16.19 4.83
CA ALA A 291 19.91 17.57 5.31
C ALA A 291 20.75 17.81 6.57
N ARG A 292 20.98 16.77 7.39
CA ARG A 292 21.88 16.85 8.55
C ARG A 292 23.35 16.74 8.13
N LEU A 293 23.68 15.78 7.25
CA LEU A 293 25.03 15.59 6.72
C LEU A 293 25.53 16.83 5.96
N LEU A 294 24.66 17.49 5.19
CA LEU A 294 25.02 18.71 4.44
C LEU A 294 25.29 19.92 5.34
N ARG A 295 24.87 19.89 6.61
CA ARG A 295 25.16 20.93 7.60
C ARG A 295 26.33 20.57 8.51
N ASP A 296 26.81 19.33 8.45
CA ASP A 296 27.87 18.85 9.33
C ASP A 296 29.22 19.29 8.78
N THR A 297 29.92 20.15 9.52
CA THR A 297 31.25 20.66 9.13
C THR A 297 32.31 19.57 9.10
N ALA A 298 32.08 18.43 9.76
CA ALA A 298 32.96 17.27 9.65
C ALA A 298 32.80 16.54 8.31
N VAL A 299 31.72 16.77 7.56
CA VAL A 299 31.42 16.09 6.30
C VAL A 299 31.74 16.99 5.11
N ARG A 300 32.81 16.67 4.36
CA ARG A 300 33.19 17.40 3.15
C ARG A 300 32.31 17.10 1.96
N LYS A 301 31.82 15.87 1.84
CA LYS A 301 31.12 15.41 0.64
C LYS A 301 30.12 14.32 0.94
N VAL A 302 28.93 14.45 0.36
CA VAL A 302 27.89 13.41 0.38
C VAL A 302 27.60 12.93 -1.04
N PHE A 303 27.69 11.63 -1.27
CA PHE A 303 27.23 10.99 -2.49
C PHE A 303 25.83 10.40 -2.27
N ALA A 304 24.82 11.01 -2.88
CA ALA A 304 23.43 10.54 -2.82
C ALA A 304 23.11 9.61 -4.01
N ILE A 305 23.01 8.30 -3.77
CA ILE A 305 22.66 7.33 -4.82
C ILE A 305 21.13 7.29 -4.98
N ASN A 306 20.64 7.87 -6.07
CA ASN A 306 19.23 7.88 -6.44
C ASN A 306 18.96 7.11 -7.74
N ARG A 307 17.79 6.45 -7.82
CA ARG A 307 17.33 5.76 -9.03
C ARG A 307 16.70 6.77 -9.99
N ARG A 308 16.98 6.67 -11.29
CA ARG A 308 16.31 7.50 -12.30
C ARG A 308 14.83 7.13 -12.37
N SER A 309 13.97 8.14 -12.31
CA SER A 309 12.54 7.96 -12.56
C SER A 309 12.30 7.73 -14.06
N GLY A 310 11.32 6.87 -14.39
CA GLY A 310 10.83 6.71 -15.77
C GLY A 310 10.05 7.93 -16.28
N SER A 311 9.71 8.87 -15.40
CA SER A 311 8.91 10.08 -15.70
C SER A 311 9.69 11.21 -16.38
N GLY A 312 10.97 11.02 -16.72
CA GLY A 312 11.82 12.06 -17.32
C GLY A 312 12.29 13.16 -16.35
N THR A 313 11.83 13.16 -15.09
CA THR A 313 12.28 14.09 -14.05
C THR A 313 13.74 13.83 -13.66
N SER A 314 14.53 14.89 -13.52
CA SER A 314 15.95 14.77 -13.14
C SER A 314 16.10 14.30 -11.67
N LEU A 315 17.25 13.71 -11.35
CA LEU A 315 17.54 13.26 -9.98
C LEU A 315 17.56 14.43 -8.99
N LEU A 316 18.10 15.58 -9.41
CA LEU A 316 18.16 16.78 -8.58
C LEU A 316 16.75 17.32 -8.28
N GLU A 317 15.88 17.40 -9.29
CA GLU A 317 14.52 17.88 -9.10
C GLU A 317 13.69 16.92 -8.23
N THR A 318 13.93 15.61 -8.36
CA THR A 318 13.32 14.61 -7.46
C THR A 318 13.78 14.83 -6.01
N GLN A 319 15.06 15.12 -5.79
CA GLN A 319 15.62 15.38 -4.46
C GLN A 319 15.11 16.70 -3.87
N LYS A 320 15.05 17.77 -4.67
CA LYS A 320 14.47 19.06 -4.25
C LYS A 320 13.01 18.92 -3.86
N LYS A 321 12.21 18.24 -4.68
CA LYS A 321 10.82 17.93 -4.37
C LYS A 321 10.71 17.19 -3.04
N SER A 322 11.56 16.18 -2.83
CA SER A 322 11.59 15.44 -1.56
C SER A 322 11.91 16.33 -0.36
N PHE A 323 12.79 17.32 -0.50
CA PHE A 323 13.12 18.30 0.55
C PHE A 323 11.94 19.25 0.81
N SER A 324 11.37 19.84 -0.23
CA SER A 324 10.23 20.77 -0.12
C SER A 324 8.99 20.11 0.48
N GLU A 325 8.68 18.87 0.10
CA GLU A 325 7.56 18.09 0.67
C GLU A 325 7.70 17.83 2.19
N ARG A 326 8.90 18.03 2.74
CA ARG A 326 9.25 17.69 4.12
C ARG A 326 9.75 18.90 4.91
N ASP A 327 9.50 20.10 4.39
CA ASP A 327 9.94 21.37 4.98
C ASP A 327 11.46 21.41 5.27
N LEU A 328 12.24 20.72 4.43
CA LEU A 328 13.70 20.75 4.48
C LEU A 328 14.25 21.82 3.53
N ASP A 329 15.33 22.46 3.96
CA ASP A 329 15.99 23.53 3.22
C ASP A 329 16.63 23.01 1.92
N SER A 330 15.96 23.26 0.79
CA SER A 330 16.43 22.87 -0.53
C SER A 330 17.67 23.63 -1.01
N THR A 331 18.08 24.72 -0.33
CA THR A 331 19.30 25.46 -0.67
C THR A 331 20.58 24.70 -0.31
N LEU A 332 20.46 23.63 0.49
CA LEU A 332 21.57 22.75 0.84
C LEU A 332 22.02 21.83 -0.32
N LEU A 333 21.21 21.68 -1.37
CA LEU A 333 21.38 20.65 -2.42
C LEU A 333 22.21 21.08 -3.62
#